data_AF-D1QSZ2-F1
#
_entry.id   AF-D1QSZ2-F1
#
_cell.length_a   1.000
_cell.length_b   1.000
_cell.length_c   1.000
_cell.angle_alpha   90.00
_cell.angle_beta   90.00
_cell.angle_gamma   90.00
#
_symmetry.space_group_name_H-M   'P 1'
#
loop_
_entity.id
_entity.type
_entity.pdbx_description
1 polymer ?
#
loop_
_entity_poly.entity_id
_entity_poly.type
_entity_poly.pdbx_seq_one_letter_code
_entity_poly.pdbx_strand_id
1 'polypeptide(L)'
;MKKTKGFMVWSLVLLLAGTSLTACSNDDDENAPITCIEPPIYQVNDALWQKLIVGHGWKHVVSYAVENGKITNRNFYEDMIGISPHDLYFTADSVTTYFYSNALGGKPYQVTKAYTTRLSADGKRFEVYREGETQPLLSCDWLNSRQLCYYESPFVQSDGSLRTLFTYMCRMTDKELKKWQAEANSLPSK
;
A
#
# COMPACT_ATOMS: atom_id res chain seq x y z
N MET A 1 28.42 -71.43 -31.40
CA MET A 1 27.28 -72.09 -32.06
C MET A 1 25.97 -71.49 -31.55
N LYS A 2 25.05 -71.13 -32.48
CA LYS A 2 23.57 -70.99 -32.40
C LYS A 2 22.95 -70.30 -31.16
N LYS A 3 22.37 -69.09 -31.33
CA LYS A 3 20.92 -68.76 -31.45
C LYS A 3 20.14 -69.00 -30.13
N THR A 4 19.33 -68.11 -29.56
CA THR A 4 18.11 -67.43 -30.10
C THR A 4 17.60 -66.44 -29.01
N LYS A 5 17.35 -65.15 -29.29
CA LYS A 5 16.07 -64.43 -29.54
C LYS A 5 14.96 -64.46 -28.47
N GLY A 6 14.47 -63.25 -28.15
CA GLY A 6 13.15 -62.88 -27.57
C GLY A 6 13.32 -61.68 -26.62
N PHE A 7 13.25 -60.41 -27.03
CA PHE A 7 12.12 -59.54 -27.44
C PHE A 7 10.96 -59.45 -26.43
N MET A 8 10.64 -58.20 -26.03
CA MET A 8 9.40 -57.63 -25.45
C MET A 8 9.69 -56.83 -24.14
N VAL A 9 9.91 -55.51 -24.14
CA VAL A 9 9.00 -54.34 -24.30
C VAL A 9 8.20 -54.01 -23.02
N TRP A 10 8.42 -52.76 -22.52
CA TRP A 10 7.68 -51.94 -21.51
C TRP A 10 7.99 -52.24 -20.02
N SER A 11 8.23 -51.28 -19.12
CA SER A 11 7.70 -49.91 -18.98
C SER A 11 8.67 -48.96 -18.27
N LEU A 12 8.60 -47.70 -18.67
CA LEU A 12 9.18 -46.51 -18.06
C LEU A 12 8.58 -46.29 -16.65
N VAL A 13 9.40 -46.22 -15.59
CA VAL A 13 8.98 -45.68 -14.28
C VAL A 13 9.83 -44.44 -14.01
N LEU A 14 9.25 -43.28 -14.31
CA LEU A 14 9.69 -41.96 -13.87
C LEU A 14 9.42 -41.85 -12.36
N LEU A 15 10.47 -41.99 -11.55
CA LEU A 15 10.44 -41.61 -10.14
C LEU A 15 10.76 -40.11 -10.05
N LEU A 16 9.69 -39.30 -10.05
CA LEU A 16 9.71 -37.92 -9.57
C LEU A 16 10.00 -37.93 -8.07
N ALA A 17 11.26 -37.72 -7.69
CA ALA A 17 11.61 -37.34 -6.33
C ALA A 17 11.42 -35.82 -6.18
N GLY A 18 10.17 -35.42 -5.92
CA GLY A 18 9.88 -34.10 -5.37
C GLY A 18 10.18 -34.11 -3.88
N THR A 19 11.32 -33.59 -3.47
CA THR A 19 11.59 -33.29 -2.05
C THR A 19 11.17 -31.84 -1.77
N SER A 20 9.91 -31.72 -1.38
CA SER A 20 9.38 -30.79 -0.36
C SER A 20 10.27 -29.61 0.03
N LEU A 21 9.95 -28.44 -0.51
CA LEU A 21 10.12 -27.19 0.23
C LEU A 21 9.17 -27.28 1.43
N THR A 22 9.70 -27.42 2.63
CA THR A 22 8.94 -27.11 3.85
C THR A 22 8.76 -25.60 3.88
N ALA A 23 7.72 -25.12 3.20
CA ALA A 23 7.12 -23.85 3.51
C ALA A 23 6.54 -24.00 4.92
N CYS A 24 7.02 -23.17 5.86
CA CYS A 24 6.33 -22.99 7.12
C CYS A 24 4.96 -22.38 6.80
N SER A 25 3.95 -23.23 6.69
CA SER A 25 2.55 -22.84 6.66
C SER A 25 2.18 -22.38 8.07
N ASN A 26 2.14 -21.07 8.27
CA ASN A 26 1.20 -20.53 9.22
C ASN A 26 -0.07 -20.26 8.41
N ASP A 27 -1.07 -21.10 8.64
CA ASP A 27 -2.45 -20.84 8.26
C ASP A 27 -2.90 -19.53 8.94
N ASP A 28 -3.74 -18.75 8.25
CA ASP A 28 -4.24 -17.39 8.58
C ASP A 28 -3.49 -16.23 7.91
N ASP A 29 -3.50 -16.15 6.58
CA ASP A 29 -3.32 -14.86 5.89
C ASP A 29 -4.08 -14.83 4.55
N GLU A 30 -5.41 -14.85 4.62
CA GLU A 30 -6.30 -14.79 3.45
C GLU A 30 -6.38 -13.37 2.81
N ASN A 31 -5.39 -12.50 3.02
CA ASN A 31 -5.39 -11.15 2.44
C ASN A 31 -4.06 -10.69 1.83
N ALA A 32 -3.08 -11.58 1.66
CA ALA A 32 -1.85 -11.22 0.94
C ALA A 32 -2.12 -11.24 -0.59
N PRO A 33 -1.95 -10.11 -1.31
CA PRO A 33 -2.08 -10.12 -2.77
C PRO A 33 -0.99 -11.00 -3.38
N ILE A 34 -1.40 -12.06 -4.07
CA ILE A 34 -0.52 -12.96 -4.80
C ILE A 34 -0.07 -12.26 -6.10
N THR A 35 1.23 -11.98 -6.24
CA THR A 35 2.10 -12.26 -7.42
C THR A 35 3.35 -11.37 -7.42
N CYS A 36 4.53 -12.01 -7.36
CA CYS A 36 5.89 -11.46 -7.54
C CYS A 36 6.05 -9.99 -7.13
N ILE A 37 6.02 -9.76 -5.82
CA ILE A 37 6.18 -8.44 -5.24
C ILE A 37 7.67 -8.23 -5.03
N GLU A 38 8.26 -7.27 -5.74
CA GLU A 38 9.64 -6.83 -5.51
C GLU A 38 9.93 -6.69 -4.01
N PRO A 39 11.16 -7.01 -3.56
CA PRO A 39 11.50 -6.93 -2.15
C PRO A 39 11.20 -5.51 -1.62
N PRO A 40 10.57 -5.41 -0.44
CA PRO A 40 10.25 -4.12 0.16
C PRO A 40 11.53 -3.32 0.42
N ILE A 41 11.46 -2.01 0.20
CA ILE A 41 12.55 -1.08 0.46
C ILE A 41 12.25 -0.34 1.75
N TYR A 42 13.02 -0.62 2.80
CA TYR A 42 12.85 -0.03 4.14
C TYR A 42 13.60 1.31 4.33
N GLN A 43 14.65 1.55 3.54
CA GLN A 43 15.43 2.80 3.60
C GLN A 43 15.17 3.64 2.36
N VAL A 44 14.01 4.28 2.36
CA VAL A 44 13.57 5.17 1.28
C VAL A 44 14.37 6.48 1.34
N ASN A 45 14.77 6.96 0.18
CA ASN A 45 15.42 8.27 -0.01
C ASN A 45 14.75 9.02 -1.17
N ASP A 46 15.15 10.27 -1.39
CA ASP A 46 14.53 11.12 -2.41
C ASP A 46 14.65 10.51 -3.82
N ALA A 47 15.78 9.89 -4.17
CA ALA A 47 15.95 9.29 -5.50
C ALA A 47 14.97 8.13 -5.74
N LEU A 48 14.78 7.27 -4.74
CA LEU A 48 13.81 6.18 -4.78
C LEU A 48 12.38 6.71 -4.78
N TRP A 49 12.09 7.73 -3.97
CA TRP A 49 10.78 8.39 -3.94
C TRP A 49 10.40 8.97 -5.30
N GLN A 50 11.30 9.75 -5.91
CA GLN A 50 11.10 10.32 -7.24
C GLN A 50 10.89 9.23 -8.31
N LYS A 51 11.60 8.10 -8.20
CA LYS A 51 11.48 7.00 -9.16
C LYS A 51 10.18 6.21 -9.01
N LEU A 52 9.74 5.95 -7.77
CA LEU A 52 8.71 4.95 -7.48
C LEU A 52 7.35 5.56 -7.14
N ILE A 53 7.32 6.77 -6.56
CA ILE A 53 6.09 7.40 -6.06
C ILE A 53 5.62 8.55 -6.95
N VAL A 54 6.54 9.42 -7.36
CA VAL A 54 6.21 10.62 -8.14
C VAL A 54 5.66 10.25 -9.52
N GLY A 55 4.57 10.92 -9.91
CA GLY A 55 3.84 10.66 -11.15
C GLY A 55 2.80 9.54 -11.03
N HIS A 56 2.58 8.97 -9.83
CA HIS A 56 1.68 7.83 -9.64
C HIS A 56 0.60 8.11 -8.58
N GLY A 57 -0.58 7.53 -8.84
CA GLY A 57 -1.68 7.47 -7.88
C GLY A 57 -1.54 6.27 -6.97
N TRP A 58 -2.00 6.40 -5.73
CA TRP A 58 -1.94 5.42 -4.67
C TRP A 58 -3.32 5.31 -4.04
N LYS A 59 -3.88 4.11 -4.15
CA LYS A 59 -5.22 3.77 -3.66
C LYS A 59 -5.11 3.12 -2.30
N HIS A 60 -5.88 3.61 -1.35
CA HIS A 60 -6.05 2.99 -0.05
C HIS A 60 -6.59 1.56 -0.20
N VAL A 61 -6.03 0.66 0.59
CA VAL A 61 -6.52 -0.73 0.68
C VAL A 61 -6.99 -0.99 2.11
N VAL A 62 -6.14 -0.69 3.09
CA VAL A 62 -6.44 -0.91 4.50
C VAL A 62 -5.62 0.02 5.38
N SER A 63 -6.21 0.41 6.51
CA SER A 63 -5.49 1.05 7.60
C SER A 63 -5.75 0.27 8.87
N TYR A 64 -4.72 0.06 9.67
CA TYR A 64 -4.81 -0.59 10.97
C TYR A 64 -4.45 0.41 12.06
N ALA A 65 -5.11 0.32 13.21
CA ALA A 65 -4.71 1.11 14.36
C ALA A 65 -3.36 0.62 14.89
N VAL A 66 -2.55 1.54 15.43
CA VAL A 66 -1.37 1.19 16.22
C VAL A 66 -1.70 1.40 17.69
N GLU A 67 -1.67 0.32 18.45
CA GLU A 67 -1.98 0.28 19.88
C GLU A 67 -0.79 -0.25 20.66
N ASN A 68 -0.28 0.56 21.60
CA ASN A 68 0.88 0.19 22.43
C ASN A 68 2.08 -0.32 21.59
N GLY A 69 2.30 0.30 20.43
CA GLY A 69 3.37 -0.06 19.49
C GLY A 69 3.10 -1.30 18.64
N LYS A 70 1.90 -1.90 18.69
CA LYS A 70 1.51 -3.05 17.87
C LYS A 70 0.43 -2.66 16.87
N ILE A 71 0.55 -3.17 15.65
CA ILE A 71 -0.46 -3.01 14.60
C ILE A 71 -1.61 -3.96 14.91
N THR A 72 -2.84 -3.45 14.93
CA THR A 72 -4.04 -4.28 15.11
C THR A 72 -4.37 -5.06 13.84
N ASN A 73 -5.23 -6.06 13.93
CA ASN A 73 -5.60 -6.92 12.81
C ASN A 73 -6.94 -6.55 12.14
N ARG A 74 -7.57 -5.45 12.58
CA ARG A 74 -8.87 -4.99 12.06
C ARG A 74 -8.74 -3.69 11.29
N ASN A 75 -9.36 -3.63 10.11
CA ASN A 75 -9.41 -2.41 9.32
C ASN A 75 -10.09 -1.29 10.12
N PHE A 76 -9.35 -0.21 10.35
CA PHE A 76 -9.76 0.94 11.14
C PHE A 76 -11.05 1.58 10.60
N TYR A 77 -11.22 1.62 9.27
CA TYR A 77 -12.37 2.28 8.64
C TYR A 77 -13.60 1.39 8.48
N GLU A 78 -13.55 0.09 8.81
CA GLU A 78 -14.63 -0.86 8.55
C GLU A 78 -15.96 -0.46 9.21
N ASP A 79 -15.90 0.01 10.46
CA ASP A 79 -17.09 0.41 11.24
C ASP A 79 -17.26 1.94 11.34
N MET A 80 -16.41 2.72 10.68
CA MET A 80 -16.44 4.17 10.83
C MET A 80 -17.49 4.81 9.93
N ILE A 81 -18.33 5.66 10.53
CA ILE A 81 -19.33 6.44 9.81
C ILE A 81 -18.85 7.88 9.68
N GLY A 82 -18.83 8.40 8.44
CA GLY A 82 -18.61 9.82 8.15
C GLY A 82 -17.15 10.24 7.94
N ILE A 83 -16.19 9.36 8.24
CA ILE A 83 -14.77 9.54 7.90
C ILE A 83 -14.41 8.45 6.89
N SER A 84 -13.87 8.83 5.73
CA SER A 84 -13.40 7.89 4.72
C SER A 84 -11.87 7.83 4.69
N PRO A 85 -11.28 6.71 4.24
CA PRO A 85 -9.88 6.71 3.86
C PRO A 85 -9.63 7.67 2.71
N HIS A 86 -8.36 8.00 2.50
CA HIS A 86 -7.93 8.88 1.42
C HIS A 86 -7.03 8.17 0.42
N ASP A 87 -7.17 8.54 -0.84
CA ASP A 87 -6.26 8.18 -1.91
C ASP A 87 -5.29 9.34 -2.18
N LEU A 88 -4.12 9.04 -2.73
CA LEU A 88 -3.05 10.01 -2.93
C LEU A 88 -2.58 10.03 -4.38
N TYR A 89 -2.18 11.19 -4.87
CA TYR A 89 -1.44 11.35 -6.12
C TYR A 89 -0.27 12.29 -5.89
N PHE A 90 0.93 11.86 -6.26
CA PHE A 90 2.14 12.64 -6.08
C PHE A 90 2.64 13.17 -7.42
N THR A 91 2.91 14.47 -7.46
CA THR A 91 3.78 15.10 -8.45
C THR A 91 5.15 15.36 -7.82
N ALA A 92 6.04 16.02 -8.57
CA ALA A 92 7.38 16.30 -8.08
C ALA A 92 7.39 17.24 -6.86
N ASP A 93 6.41 18.15 -6.77
CA ASP A 93 6.35 19.24 -5.80
C ASP A 93 5.06 19.28 -4.97
N SER A 94 4.01 18.55 -5.39
CA SER A 94 2.72 18.57 -4.72
C SER A 94 2.09 17.18 -4.57
N VAL A 95 1.28 17.04 -3.53
CA VAL A 95 0.46 15.87 -3.27
C VAL A 95 -1.00 16.27 -3.33
N THR A 96 -1.78 15.52 -4.08
CA THR A 96 -3.25 15.61 -4.11
C THR A 96 -3.81 14.48 -3.25
N THR A 97 -4.61 14.85 -2.26
CA THR A 97 -5.38 13.90 -1.44
C THR A 97 -6.82 13.86 -1.95
N TYR A 98 -7.27 12.69 -2.36
CA TYR A 98 -8.65 12.41 -2.75
C TYR A 98 -9.40 11.72 -1.61
N PHE A 99 -10.63 12.12 -1.32
CA PHE A 99 -11.43 11.50 -0.27
C PHE A 99 -12.92 11.76 -0.48
N TYR A 100 -13.75 10.93 0.16
CA TYR A 100 -15.19 11.16 0.25
C TYR A 100 -15.56 11.73 1.63
N SER A 101 -16.57 12.58 1.69
CA SER A 101 -17.09 13.04 2.98
C SER A 101 -18.60 13.18 2.92
N ASN A 102 -19.29 12.46 3.81
CA ASN A 102 -20.74 12.58 3.96
C ASN A 102 -21.13 13.98 4.44
N ALA A 103 -20.31 14.60 5.30
CA ALA A 103 -20.50 15.99 5.73
C ALA A 103 -20.42 16.99 4.57
N LEU A 104 -19.70 16.63 3.51
CA LEU A 104 -19.58 17.40 2.29
C LEU A 104 -20.49 16.86 1.17
N GLY A 105 -21.57 16.17 1.51
CA GLY A 105 -22.59 15.72 0.55
C GLY A 105 -22.22 14.46 -0.25
N GLY A 106 -21.26 13.66 0.24
CA GLY A 106 -20.95 12.34 -0.32
C GLY A 106 -20.25 12.36 -1.69
N LYS A 107 -19.72 13.51 -2.10
CA LYS A 107 -19.01 13.68 -3.37
C LYS A 107 -17.50 13.47 -3.20
N PRO A 108 -16.78 13.14 -4.28
CA PRO A 108 -15.32 13.07 -4.27
C PRO A 108 -14.75 14.49 -4.13
N TYR A 109 -13.89 14.68 -3.12
CA TYR A 109 -13.14 15.91 -2.90
C TYR A 109 -11.66 15.68 -3.19
N GLN A 110 -10.99 16.74 -3.61
CA GLN A 110 -9.53 16.76 -3.72
C GLN A 110 -8.96 18.00 -3.03
N VAL A 111 -7.81 17.82 -2.39
CA VAL A 111 -6.99 18.92 -1.87
C VAL A 111 -5.57 18.70 -2.35
N THR A 112 -5.01 19.69 -3.04
CA THR A 112 -3.61 19.67 -3.48
C THR A 112 -2.82 20.65 -2.63
N LYS A 113 -1.69 20.18 -2.08
CA LYS A 113 -0.72 21.03 -1.35
C LYS A 113 0.69 20.72 -1.84
N ALA A 114 1.55 21.72 -1.80
CA ALA A 114 2.98 21.47 -1.91
C ALA A 114 3.43 20.53 -0.77
N TYR A 115 4.48 19.74 -1.01
CA TYR A 115 5.08 18.92 0.02
C TYR A 115 6.60 19.03 0.05
N THR A 116 7.16 18.67 1.19
CA THR A 116 8.60 18.47 1.38
C THR A 116 8.86 17.09 1.95
N THR A 117 10.06 16.58 1.74
CA THR A 117 10.53 15.30 2.26
C THR A 117 11.66 15.53 3.25
N ARG A 118 11.75 14.67 4.26
CA ARG A 118 12.91 14.62 5.17
C ARG A 118 13.00 13.26 5.85
N LEU A 119 14.14 12.96 6.45
CA LEU A 119 14.23 11.83 7.37
C LEU A 119 13.58 12.18 8.72
N SER A 120 12.97 11.17 9.35
CA SER A 120 12.49 11.24 10.71
C SER A 120 13.61 11.63 11.68
N ALA A 121 13.25 12.14 12.86
CA ALA A 121 14.23 12.61 13.86
C ALA A 121 15.23 11.52 14.30
N ASP A 122 14.82 10.25 14.27
CA ASP A 122 15.68 9.09 14.56
C ASP A 122 16.46 8.59 13.32
N GLY A 123 16.27 9.22 12.16
CA GLY A 123 16.95 8.91 10.91
C GLY A 123 16.49 7.62 10.23
N LYS A 124 15.41 7.00 10.70
CA LYS A 124 15.00 5.65 10.25
C LYS A 124 13.95 5.65 9.15
N ARG A 125 13.12 6.68 9.06
CA ARG A 125 11.95 6.71 8.17
C ARG A 125 11.98 7.93 7.27
N PHE A 126 11.50 7.74 6.05
CA PHE A 126 11.32 8.82 5.09
C PHE A 126 9.94 9.43 5.29
N GLU A 127 9.89 10.73 5.57
CA GLU A 127 8.68 11.44 5.96
C GLU A 127 8.30 12.49 4.93
N VAL A 128 7.01 12.58 4.63
CA VAL A 128 6.44 13.58 3.72
C VAL A 128 5.59 14.55 4.52
N TYR A 129 5.83 15.84 4.36
CA TYR A 129 5.10 16.91 5.03
C TYR A 129 4.39 17.78 4.01
N ARG A 130 3.09 17.99 4.19
CA ARG A 130 2.37 18.99 3.42
C ARG A 130 2.73 20.39 3.90
N GLU A 131 2.71 21.34 3.00
CA GLU A 131 2.97 22.74 3.31
C GLU A 131 2.05 23.24 4.44
N GLY A 132 2.66 23.91 5.42
CA GLY A 132 1.99 24.43 6.61
C GLY A 132 1.67 23.40 7.70
N GLU A 133 2.03 22.12 7.52
CA GLU A 133 1.76 21.07 8.51
C GLU A 133 3.01 20.72 9.32
N THR A 134 2.85 20.58 10.63
CA THR A 134 3.94 20.24 11.57
C THR A 134 4.10 18.73 11.77
N GLN A 135 3.09 17.96 11.36
CA GLN A 135 3.07 16.50 11.43
C GLN A 135 3.15 15.92 10.00
N PRO A 136 3.83 14.78 9.80
CA PRO A 136 3.98 14.21 8.47
C PRO A 136 2.62 13.72 7.94
N LEU A 137 2.34 13.92 6.66
CA LEU A 137 1.26 13.22 5.98
C LEU A 137 1.47 11.70 6.10
N LEU A 138 2.70 11.26 5.84
CA LEU A 138 3.12 9.87 5.98
C LEU A 138 4.55 9.76 6.44
N SER A 139 4.82 8.74 7.25
CA SER A 139 6.14 8.31 7.67
C SER A 139 6.35 6.88 7.13
N CYS A 140 7.08 6.77 6.03
CA CYS A 140 7.20 5.55 5.24
C CYS A 140 7.89 4.44 6.04
N ASP A 141 7.26 3.27 6.05
CA ASP A 141 7.80 2.05 6.65
C ASP A 141 8.52 1.22 5.59
N TRP A 142 7.85 0.95 4.46
CA TRP A 142 8.46 0.39 3.27
C TRP A 142 7.64 0.67 2.01
N LEU A 143 8.29 0.56 0.85
CA LEU A 143 7.62 0.66 -0.45
C LEU A 143 8.27 -0.25 -1.50
N ASN A 144 7.56 -0.49 -2.60
CA ASN A 144 8.08 -1.04 -3.85
C ASN A 144 7.32 -0.40 -5.05
N SER A 145 7.50 -0.91 -6.27
CA SER A 145 6.84 -0.34 -7.45
C SER A 145 5.31 -0.42 -7.45
N ARG A 146 4.70 -1.22 -6.57
CA ARG A 146 3.25 -1.50 -6.52
C ARG A 146 2.61 -1.17 -5.18
N GLN A 147 3.37 -1.06 -4.11
CA GLN A 147 2.88 -0.98 -2.74
C GLN A 147 3.59 0.11 -1.94
N LEU A 148 2.84 0.77 -1.08
CA LEU A 148 3.32 1.79 -0.16
C LEU A 148 2.73 1.54 1.22
N CYS A 149 3.59 1.32 2.20
CA CYS A 149 3.26 1.18 3.61
C CYS A 149 3.84 2.33 4.42
N TYR A 150 3.03 2.90 5.31
CA TYR A 150 3.45 4.03 6.13
C TYR A 150 2.63 4.17 7.40
N TYR A 151 3.22 4.89 8.35
CA TYR A 151 2.51 5.40 9.50
C TYR A 151 1.91 6.76 9.19
N GLU A 152 0.62 6.92 9.48
CA GLU A 152 -0.06 8.21 9.45
C GLU A 152 0.17 8.97 10.75
N SER A 153 0.15 10.30 10.66
CA SER A 153 0.17 11.13 11.86
C SER A 153 -1.03 10.86 12.75
N PRO A 154 -0.84 10.91 14.08
CA PRO A 154 -1.89 10.54 15.00
C PRO A 154 -3.06 11.52 14.94
N PHE A 155 -4.28 11.02 14.79
CA PHE A 155 -5.47 11.82 14.99
C PHE A 155 -5.89 11.83 16.46
N VAL A 156 -6.51 12.92 16.88
CA VAL A 156 -7.09 13.07 18.21
C VAL A 156 -8.47 12.41 18.21
N GLN A 157 -8.65 11.41 19.05
CA GLN A 157 -9.94 10.77 19.31
C GLN A 157 -10.81 11.65 20.21
N SER A 158 -12.11 11.34 20.32
CA SER A 158 -13.07 12.11 21.14
C SER A 158 -12.71 12.15 22.63
N ASP A 159 -11.98 11.15 23.12
CA ASP A 159 -11.46 11.08 24.50
C ASP A 159 -10.14 11.84 24.70
N GLY A 160 -9.64 12.52 23.65
CA GLY A 160 -8.37 13.27 23.67
C GLY A 160 -7.13 12.40 23.45
N SER A 161 -7.28 11.08 23.33
CA SER A 161 -6.15 10.20 23.05
C SER A 161 -5.70 10.31 21.59
N LEU A 162 -4.39 10.11 21.37
CA LEU A 162 -3.80 10.12 20.04
C LEU A 162 -3.81 8.72 19.44
N ARG A 163 -4.16 8.61 18.16
CA ARG A 163 -4.20 7.35 17.44
C ARG A 163 -3.45 7.42 16.13
N THR A 164 -2.37 6.65 16.03
CA THR A 164 -1.62 6.43 14.78
C THR A 164 -2.24 5.29 13.98
N LEU A 165 -2.23 5.41 12.66
CA LEU A 165 -2.55 4.30 11.75
C LEU A 165 -1.30 3.79 11.06
N PHE A 166 -1.31 2.50 10.77
CA PHE A 166 -0.44 1.89 9.78
C PHE A 166 -1.28 1.61 8.53
N THR A 167 -0.92 2.23 7.42
CA THR A 167 -1.72 2.24 6.18
C THR A 167 -0.97 1.55 5.06
N TYR A 168 -1.70 0.72 4.33
CA TYR A 168 -1.25 0.03 3.13
C TYR A 168 -2.02 0.56 1.91
N MET A 169 -1.27 0.98 0.89
CA MET A 169 -1.78 1.44 -0.39
C MET A 169 -1.22 0.63 -1.55
N CYS A 170 -2.05 0.47 -2.58
CA CYS A 170 -1.65 -0.07 -3.87
C CYS A 170 -1.52 1.04 -4.91
N ARG A 171 -0.53 0.93 -5.78
CA ARG A 171 -0.39 1.81 -6.93
C ARG A 171 -1.61 1.68 -7.85
N MET A 172 -2.21 2.81 -8.18
CA MET A 172 -3.29 2.92 -9.14
C MET A 172 -2.78 2.64 -10.55
N THR A 173 -3.63 2.04 -11.37
CA THR A 173 -3.50 2.10 -12.82
C THR A 173 -3.79 3.52 -13.32
N ASP A 174 -3.27 3.88 -14.50
CA ASP A 174 -3.56 5.17 -15.15
C ASP A 174 -5.07 5.40 -15.32
N LYS A 175 -5.83 4.32 -15.53
CA LYS A 175 -7.30 4.37 -15.65
C LYS A 175 -7.97 4.75 -14.33
N GLU A 176 -7.54 4.16 -13.22
CA GLU A 176 -8.05 4.50 -11.88
C GLU A 176 -7.73 5.95 -11.52
N LEU A 177 -6.50 6.40 -11.76
CA LEU A 177 -6.09 7.78 -11.49
C LEU A 177 -6.88 8.78 -12.34
N LYS A 178 -7.03 8.53 -13.65
CA LYS A 178 -7.82 9.41 -14.53
C LYS A 178 -9.29 9.48 -14.11
N LYS A 179 -9.86 8.40 -13.59
CA LYS A 179 -11.22 8.40 -13.05
C LYS A 179 -11.33 9.36 -11.87
N TRP A 180 -10.44 9.28 -10.89
CA TRP A 180 -10.39 10.21 -9.76
C TRP A 180 -10.28 11.67 -10.21
N GLN A 181 -9.36 11.94 -11.13
CA GLN A 181 -9.14 13.29 -11.66
C GLN A 181 -10.35 13.82 -12.41
N ALA A 182 -11.08 12.98 -13.16
CA ALA A 182 -12.30 13.38 -13.83
C ALA A 182 -13.43 13.67 -12.84
N GLU A 183 -13.63 12.79 -11.85
CA GLU A 183 -14.68 12.91 -10.84
C GLU A 183 -14.46 14.14 -9.93
N ALA A 184 -13.25 14.36 -9.45
CA ALA A 184 -12.93 15.49 -8.57
C ALA A 184 -13.00 16.85 -9.29
N ASN A 185 -12.73 16.88 -10.60
CA ASN A 185 -12.85 18.10 -11.42
C ASN A 185 -14.28 18.37 -11.91
N SER A 186 -15.19 17.39 -11.78
CA SER A 186 -16.61 17.57 -12.05
C SER A 186 -17.32 18.31 -10.91
N LEU A 187 -16.95 19.57 -10.69
CA LEU A 187 -17.81 20.47 -9.93
C LEU A 187 -19.14 20.62 -10.69
N PRO A 188 -20.32 20.61 -10.03
CA PRO A 188 -21.55 20.95 -10.71
C PRO A 188 -21.44 22.36 -11.27
N SER A 189 -21.86 22.55 -12.51
CA SER A 189 -22.27 23.87 -12.98
C SER A 189 -23.20 24.48 -11.93
N LYS A 190 -22.80 25.63 -11.36
CA LYS A 190 -23.76 26.50 -10.67
C LYS A 190 -24.75 27.06 -11.68
#